data_AF-A0A7Y8HE06-F1
#
_entry.id   AF-A0A7Y8HE06-F1
#
_cell.length_a   1.000
_cell.length_b   1.000
_cell.length_c   1.000
_cell.angle_alpha   90.00
_cell.angle_beta   90.00
_cell.angle_gamma   90.00
#
_symmetry.space_group_name_H-M   'P 1'
#
loop_
_entity.id
_entity.type
_entity.pdbx_description
1 polymer ?
#
loop_
_entity_poly.entity_id
_entity_poly.type
_entity_poly.pdbx_seq_one_letter_code
_entity_poly.pdbx_strand_id
1 'polypeptide(L)'
;MKNKDKGKKLARAVALRYTPREDRAPRVTAKGCGPVAEKIIALAREHKIPIREDQALVEVLSQLDFYEEIPPTVYGVVAEILAFIYSLNRKFHSLNPK
;
A
#
# COMPACT_ATOMS: atom_id res chain seq x y z
N MET A 1 17.77 -22.03 -27.72
CA MET A 1 17.88 -21.13 -26.55
C MET A 1 16.53 -21.11 -25.84
N LYS A 2 16.49 -21.44 -24.54
CA LYS A 2 15.23 -21.67 -23.81
C LYS A 2 14.46 -20.36 -23.62
N ASN A 3 13.26 -20.29 -24.18
CA ASN A 3 12.26 -19.25 -23.99
C ASN A 3 11.90 -19.14 -22.49
N LYS A 4 12.40 -18.10 -21.82
CA LYS A 4 12.26 -17.87 -20.37
C LYS A 4 11.24 -16.78 -20.01
N ASP A 5 10.40 -16.37 -20.95
CA ASP A 5 9.37 -15.34 -20.75
C ASP A 5 7.95 -15.92 -20.63
N LYS A 6 7.80 -17.04 -19.91
CA LYS A 6 6.47 -17.48 -19.47
C LYS A 6 6.08 -16.70 -18.21
N GLY A 7 5.34 -15.61 -18.39
CA GLY A 7 4.35 -15.13 -17.41
C GLY A 7 4.86 -14.56 -16.10
N LYS A 8 5.94 -13.76 -16.09
CA LYS A 8 6.23 -12.93 -14.91
C LYS A 8 5.12 -11.89 -14.77
N LYS A 9 4.19 -12.13 -13.83
CA LYS A 9 3.17 -11.16 -13.43
C LYS A 9 3.90 -9.87 -13.05
N LEU A 10 3.65 -8.80 -13.78
CA LEU A 10 4.31 -7.51 -13.54
C LEU A 10 4.04 -7.07 -12.10
N ALA A 11 5.09 -6.76 -11.34
CA ALA A 11 4.97 -6.28 -9.97
C ALA A 11 4.05 -5.05 -9.94
N ARG A 12 3.21 -4.93 -8.92
CA ARG A 12 2.37 -3.76 -8.69
C ARG A 12 2.61 -3.27 -7.26
N ALA A 13 2.60 -1.96 -7.08
CA ALA A 13 2.75 -1.34 -5.77
C ALA A 13 1.85 -0.12 -5.67
N VAL A 14 1.29 0.08 -4.47
CA VAL A 14 0.51 1.26 -4.10
C VAL A 14 1.01 1.75 -2.75
N ALA A 15 1.26 3.05 -2.63
CA ALA A 15 1.63 3.71 -1.38
C ALA A 15 0.44 4.51 -0.85
N LEU A 16 0.20 4.39 0.45
CA LEU A 16 -0.87 5.07 1.16
C LEU A 16 -0.29 6.02 2.21
N ARG A 17 -0.92 7.19 2.38
CA ARG A 17 -0.71 8.10 3.52
C ARG A 17 -2.00 8.27 4.29
N TYR A 18 -1.88 8.27 5.61
CA TYR A 18 -2.93 8.73 6.52
C TYR A 18 -2.30 9.43 7.71
N THR A 19 -2.59 10.72 7.86
CA THR A 19 -2.25 11.48 9.06
C THR A 19 -3.52 11.71 9.88
N PRO A 20 -3.64 11.08 11.06
CA PRO A 20 -4.76 11.32 11.95
C PRO A 20 -4.89 12.81 12.27
N ARG A 21 -6.11 13.35 12.23
CA ARG A 21 -6.48 14.77 12.45
C ARG A 21 -6.30 15.72 11.26
N GLU A 22 -5.43 15.41 10.31
CA GLU A 22 -5.29 16.17 9.06
C GLU A 22 -6.15 15.58 7.95
N ASP A 23 -6.17 14.24 7.87
CA ASP A 23 -6.81 13.52 6.79
C ASP A 23 -8.16 12.96 7.24
N ARG A 24 -9.21 13.17 6.43
CA ARG A 24 -10.53 12.56 6.65
C ARG A 24 -10.53 11.05 6.38
N ALA A 25 -9.64 10.59 5.49
CA ALA A 25 -9.44 9.19 5.13
C ALA A 25 -8.01 8.98 4.58
N PRO A 26 -7.49 7.73 4.57
CA PRO A 26 -6.25 7.40 3.87
C PRO A 26 -6.34 7.72 2.38
N ARG A 27 -5.22 8.12 1.77
CA ARG A 27 -5.14 8.42 0.34
C ARG A 27 -3.97 7.72 -0.32
N VAL A 28 -4.14 7.41 -1.61
CA VAL A 28 -3.06 6.93 -2.48
C VAL A 28 -2.12 8.09 -2.81
N THR A 29 -0.82 7.91 -2.56
CA THR A 29 0.21 8.91 -2.88
C THR A 29 1.14 8.46 -4.01
N ALA A 30 1.25 7.15 -4.24
CA ALA A 30 1.97 6.57 -5.37
C ALA A 30 1.28 5.27 -5.80
N LYS A 31 1.25 4.98 -7.10
CA LYS A 31 0.93 3.66 -7.64
C LYS A 31 1.79 3.39 -8.88
N GLY A 32 2.10 2.13 -9.15
CA GLY A 32 2.92 1.77 -10.30
C GLY A 32 2.90 0.29 -10.61
N CYS A 33 3.37 -0.06 -11.81
CA CYS A 33 3.57 -1.42 -12.26
C CYS A 33 4.97 -1.63 -12.83
N GLY A 34 5.42 -2.89 -12.85
CA GLY A 34 6.74 -3.28 -13.35
C GLY A 34 7.88 -2.47 -12.71
N PRO A 35 8.76 -1.84 -13.51
CA PRO A 35 9.90 -1.07 -12.99
C PRO A 35 9.50 0.08 -12.05
N VAL A 36 8.32 0.69 -12.23
CA VAL A 36 7.85 1.76 -11.34
C VAL A 36 7.48 1.19 -9.97
N ALA A 37 6.80 0.04 -9.94
CA ALA A 37 6.48 -0.65 -8.69
C ALA A 37 7.74 -1.04 -7.91
N GLU A 38 8.76 -1.55 -8.62
CA GLU A 38 10.05 -1.89 -8.04
C GLU A 38 10.74 -0.68 -7.40
N LYS A 39 10.71 0.48 -8.07
CA LYS A 39 11.23 1.74 -7.52
C LYS A 39 10.46 2.21 -6.28
N ILE A 40 9.13 2.12 -6.28
CA ILE A 40 8.30 2.47 -5.12
C ILE A 40 8.68 1.59 -3.91
N ILE A 41 8.83 0.29 -4.12
CA ILE A 41 9.23 -0.67 -3.07
C ILE A 41 10.65 -0.37 -2.58
N ALA A 42 11.58 -0.05 -3.48
CA ALA A 42 12.95 0.30 -3.12
C ALA A 42 13.01 1.55 -2.22
N LEU A 43 12.31 2.62 -2.61
CA LEU A 43 12.22 3.85 -1.83
C LEU A 43 11.54 3.62 -0.47
N ALA A 44 10.47 2.81 -0.42
CA ALA A 44 9.82 2.46 0.84
C ALA A 44 10.78 1.75 1.80
N ARG A 45 11.62 0.83 1.30
CA ARG A 45 12.66 0.16 2.11
C ARG A 45 13.72 1.15 2.60
N GLU A 46 14.21 2.02 1.72
CA GLU A 46 15.22 3.04 2.03
C GLU A 46 14.73 3.98 3.15
N HIS A 47 13.49 4.44 3.06
CA HIS A 47 12.87 5.33 4.04
C HIS A 47 12.22 4.59 5.22
N LYS A 48 12.40 3.27 5.34
CA LYS A 48 11.84 2.43 6.41
C LYS A 48 10.31 2.52 6.53
N ILE A 49 9.63 2.72 5.41
CA ILE A 49 8.18 2.68 5.31
C ILE A 49 7.74 1.20 5.34
N PRO A 50 6.77 0.82 6.18
CA PRO A 50 6.27 -0.55 6.24
C PRO A 50 5.71 -1.02 4.88
N ILE A 51 6.08 -2.24 4.49
CA ILE A 51 5.62 -2.86 3.24
C ILE A 51 4.84 -4.12 3.59
N ARG A 52 3.63 -4.23 3.02
CA ARG A 52 2.80 -5.43 3.10
C ARG A 52 2.59 -5.97 1.69
N GLU A 53 2.86 -7.26 1.52
CA GLU A 53 2.58 -7.97 0.27
C GLU A 53 1.17 -8.55 0.33
N ASP A 54 0.28 -8.03 -0.49
CA ASP A 54 -1.14 -8.43 -0.52
C ASP A 54 -1.68 -8.20 -1.93
N GLN A 55 -1.77 -9.27 -2.72
CA GLN A 55 -2.07 -9.17 -4.14
C GLN A 55 -3.49 -8.66 -4.39
N ALA A 56 -4.48 -9.13 -3.62
CA ALA A 56 -5.87 -8.71 -3.74
C ALA A 56 -6.02 -7.23 -3.41
N LEU A 57 -5.36 -6.79 -2.34
CA LEU A 57 -5.37 -5.40 -1.93
C LEU A 57 -4.73 -4.48 -2.97
N VAL A 58 -3.57 -4.87 -3.51
CA VAL A 58 -2.88 -4.11 -4.55
C VAL A 58 -3.73 -4.04 -5.81
N GLU A 59 -4.41 -5.12 -6.20
CA GLU A 59 -5.32 -5.13 -7.36
C GLU A 59 -6.46 -4.13 -7.18
N VAL A 60 -7.13 -4.11 -6.02
CA VAL A 60 -8.21 -3.18 -5.69
C VAL A 60 -7.71 -1.73 -5.63
N LEU A 61 -6.62 -1.48 -4.90
CA LEU A 61 -6.10 -0.11 -4.74
C LEU A 61 -5.49 0.44 -6.03
N SER A 62 -4.97 -0.42 -6.91
CA SER A 62 -4.44 0.01 -8.22
C SER A 62 -5.53 0.52 -9.15
N GLN A 63 -6.80 0.14 -8.92
CA GLN A 63 -7.95 0.64 -9.67
C GLN A 63 -8.36 2.06 -9.25
N LEU A 64 -7.94 2.52 -8.06
CA LEU A 64 -8.24 3.88 -7.60
C LEU A 64 -7.35 4.88 -8.33
N ASP A 65 -7.92 5.94 -8.90
CA ASP A 65 -7.12 7.02 -9.46
C ASP A 65 -6.49 7.91 -8.41
N PHE A 66 -5.40 8.57 -8.81
CA PHE A 66 -4.70 9.49 -7.93
C PHE A 66 -5.66 10.60 -7.52
N TYR A 67 -5.77 10.85 -6.21
CA TYR A 67 -6.61 11.90 -5.62
C TYR A 67 -8.13 11.68 -5.68
N GLU A 68 -8.60 10.48 -6.06
CA GLU A 68 -10.02 10.15 -5.94
C GLU A 68 -10.38 9.61 -4.55
N GLU A 69 -11.58 9.96 -4.09
CA GLU A 69 -12.17 9.37 -2.88
C GLU A 69 -12.50 7.89 -3.13
N ILE A 70 -12.26 7.08 -2.11
CA ILE A 70 -12.49 5.63 -2.20
C ILE A 70 -14.00 5.37 -2.34
N PRO A 71 -14.46 4.55 -3.31
CA PRO A 71 -15.87 4.21 -3.41
C PRO A 71 -16.37 3.41 -2.21
N PRO A 72 -17.65 3.54 -1.81
CA PRO A 72 -18.23 2.80 -0.67
C PRO A 72 -18.10 1.27 -0.78
N THR A 73 -18.10 0.76 -2.01
CA THR A 73 -17.91 -0.67 -2.32
C THR A 73 -16.54 -1.20 -1.90
N VAL A 74 -15.55 -0.32 -1.72
CA VAL A 74 -14.16 -0.64 -1.38
C VAL A 74 -13.85 -0.39 0.11
N TYR A 75 -14.79 0.19 0.87
CA TYR A 75 -14.59 0.54 2.28
C TYR A 75 -14.27 -0.65 3.18
N GLY A 76 -14.86 -1.82 2.94
CA GLY A 76 -14.59 -3.03 3.73
C GLY A 76 -13.12 -3.45 3.67
N VAL A 77 -12.53 -3.38 2.47
CA VAL A 77 -11.11 -3.72 2.25
C VAL A 77 -10.20 -2.68 2.90
N VAL A 78 -10.54 -1.39 2.80
CA VAL A 78 -9.77 -0.30 3.43
C VAL A 78 -9.84 -0.35 4.95
N ALA A 79 -10.97 -0.75 5.53
CA ALA A 79 -11.11 -0.94 6.97
C ALA A 79 -10.13 -1.99 7.51
N GLU A 80 -9.85 -3.04 6.74
CA GLU A 80 -8.84 -4.05 7.11
C GLU A 80 -7.42 -3.47 7.09
N ILE A 81 -7.08 -2.64 6.09
CA ILE A 81 -5.79 -1.93 6.04
C ILE A 81 -5.64 -1.01 7.25
N LEU A 82 -6.67 -0.24 7.55
CA LEU A 82 -6.69 0.66 8.69
C LEU A 82 -6.51 -0.11 10.00
N ALA A 83 -7.23 -1.22 10.18
CA ALA A 83 -7.08 -2.08 11.35
C ALA A 83 -5.66 -2.63 11.48
N PHE A 84 -5.05 -3.05 10.36
CA PHE A 84 -3.64 -3.46 10.32
C PHE A 84 -2.69 -2.33 10.73
N ILE A 85 -2.83 -1.14 10.14
CA ILE A 85 -2.00 0.05 10.49
C ILE A 85 -2.18 0.41 11.97
N TYR A 86 -3.41 0.43 12.49
CA TYR A 86 -3.68 0.68 13.91
C TYR A 86 -3.06 -0.38 14.82
N SER A 87 -3.09 -1.65 14.43
CA SER A 87 -2.44 -2.74 15.19
C SER A 87 -0.93 -2.58 15.22
N LEU A 88 -0.31 -2.19 14.09
CA LEU A 88 1.12 -1.89 14.01
C LEU A 88 1.48 -0.70 14.88
N ASN A 89 0.69 0.39 14.85
CA ASN A 89 0.90 1.56 15.69
C ASN A 89 0.76 1.24 17.19
N ARG A 90 -0.23 0.43 17.60
CA ARG A 90 -0.32 -0.03 19.00
C ARG A 90 0.91 -0.83 19.40
N LYS A 91 1.38 -1.72 18.53
CA LYS A 91 2.57 -2.54 18.77
C LYS A 91 3.84 -1.65 18.87
N PHE A 92 3.95 -0.63 18.02
CA PHE A 92 5.02 0.36 18.06
C PHE A 92 4.98 1.22 19.32
N HIS A 93 3.78 1.62 19.78
CA HIS A 93 3.59 2.38 21.01
C HIS A 93 3.86 1.55 22.27
N SER A 94 3.56 0.25 22.26
CA SER A 94 3.91 -0.66 23.36
C SER A 94 5.41 -1.00 23.44
N LEU A 95 6.15 -0.84 22.34
CA LEU A 95 7.59 -1.10 22.28
C LEU A 95 8.45 0.14 22.61
N ASN A 96 7.84 1.32 22.63
CA ASN A 96 8.45 2.56 23.11
C ASN A 96 7.44 3.30 24.00
N PRO A 97 7.26 2.86 25.25
CA PRO A 97 6.53 3.66 26.23
C PRO A 97 7.33 4.96 26.43
N LYS A 98 6.64 6.09 26.37
CA LYS A 98 7.22 7.38 26.75
C LYS A 98 7.73 7.36 28.19
#